data_AF-A0AAE4IFA0-F1
#
_entry.id   AF-A0AAE4IFA0-F1
#
_cell.length_a   1.000
_cell.length_b   1.000
_cell.length_c   1.000
_cell.angle_alpha   90.00
_cell.angle_beta   90.00
_cell.angle_gamma   90.00
#
_symmetry.space_group_name_H-M   'P 1'
#
loop_
_entity.id
_entity.type
_entity.pdbx_description
1 polymer ?
#
loop_
_entity_poly.entity_id
_entity_poly.type
_entity_poly.pdbx_seq_one_letter_code
_entity_poly.pdbx_strand_id
1 'polypeptide(L)'
;MKPRDIFIKACNEIAIPFIAMGFKPSKNGQCLKKISKDKNLTFEIWFRSSVYNSSCSVAIYPLITITCKNLKKWVQEENLNVNDDGLVYHNHIGYLSPINQYQSWDLAGLSYAPSVKTIIDLLEKYACPIFDLFENRQMAIDFITQHGCCFNQYTKDSLLALPYMLRYGEKEQAENYFNHYIHSSKCRNRFVKAYSQLEKNDVIDCGLDNRFVILAYSQKLKIK
;
A
#
# COMPACT_ATOMS: atom_id res chain seq x y z
N MET A 1 -14.88 -29.84 7.67
CA MET A 1 -14.70 -28.96 6.50
C MET A 1 -13.20 -28.85 6.22
N LYS A 2 -12.74 -28.86 4.95
CA LYS A 2 -11.29 -28.74 4.68
C LYS A 2 -10.81 -27.31 4.98
N PRO A 3 -9.55 -27.09 5.39
CA PRO A 3 -9.03 -25.76 5.71
C PRO A 3 -9.23 -24.73 4.58
N ARG A 4 -9.06 -25.18 3.33
CA ARG A 4 -9.29 -24.36 2.15
C ARG A 4 -10.74 -23.88 2.02
N ASP A 5 -11.70 -24.74 2.32
CA ASP A 5 -13.12 -24.41 2.21
C ASP A 5 -13.52 -23.41 3.30
N ILE A 6 -13.00 -23.58 4.53
CA ILE A 6 -13.17 -22.63 5.65
C ILE A 6 -12.63 -21.24 5.24
N PHE A 7 -11.41 -21.21 4.69
CA PHE A 7 -10.77 -19.98 4.26
C PHE A 7 -11.55 -19.27 3.14
N ILE A 8 -11.94 -19.99 2.09
CA ILE A 8 -12.73 -19.43 0.98
C ILE A 8 -14.10 -18.94 1.47
N LYS A 9 -14.75 -19.69 2.37
CA LYS A 9 -16.01 -19.28 2.97
C LYS A 9 -15.85 -17.94 3.70
N ALA A 10 -14.83 -17.80 4.55
CA ALA A 10 -14.55 -16.55 5.25
C ALA A 10 -14.27 -15.38 4.30
N CYS A 11 -13.47 -15.59 3.25
CA CYS A 11 -13.20 -14.55 2.25
C CYS A 11 -14.49 -14.01 1.62
N ASN A 12 -15.43 -14.90 1.28
CA ASN A 12 -16.71 -14.50 0.69
C ASN A 12 -17.63 -13.82 1.70
N GLU A 13 -17.65 -14.25 2.97
CA GLU A 13 -18.43 -13.58 4.03
C GLU A 13 -17.90 -12.18 4.33
N ILE A 14 -16.57 -12.03 4.44
CA ILE A 14 -15.92 -10.72 4.61
C ILE A 14 -16.23 -9.80 3.42
N ALA A 15 -16.36 -10.33 2.21
CA ALA A 15 -16.62 -9.55 1.00
C ALA A 15 -17.99 -8.86 0.97
N ILE A 16 -19.00 -9.43 1.64
CA ILE A 16 -20.41 -9.01 1.54
C ILE A 16 -20.60 -7.49 1.71
N PRO A 17 -20.14 -6.85 2.82
CA PRO A 17 -20.31 -5.41 3.00
C PRO A 17 -19.62 -4.57 1.92
N PHE A 18 -18.44 -5.00 1.44
CA PHE A 18 -17.67 -4.24 0.46
C PHE A 18 -18.23 -4.30 -0.97
N ILE A 19 -19.06 -5.30 -1.28
CA ILE A 19 -19.75 -5.38 -2.59
C ILE A 19 -20.67 -4.17 -2.77
N ALA A 20 -21.39 -3.76 -1.72
CA ALA A 20 -22.23 -2.55 -1.75
C ALA A 20 -21.41 -1.27 -1.97
N MET A 21 -20.14 -1.27 -1.58
CA MET A 21 -19.18 -0.17 -1.81
C MET A 21 -18.55 -0.19 -3.22
N GLY A 22 -18.96 -1.13 -4.07
CA GLY A 22 -18.50 -1.26 -5.46
C GLY A 22 -17.27 -2.15 -5.64
N PHE A 23 -16.83 -2.88 -4.61
CA PHE A 23 -15.80 -3.90 -4.78
C PHE A 23 -16.37 -5.15 -5.46
N LYS A 24 -15.55 -5.76 -6.31
CA LYS A 24 -15.87 -7.01 -7.00
C LYS A 24 -14.94 -8.13 -6.50
N PRO A 25 -15.48 -9.24 -5.98
CA PRO A 25 -14.66 -10.37 -5.58
C PRO A 25 -14.05 -11.06 -6.80
N SER A 26 -12.83 -11.57 -6.62
CA SER A 26 -12.08 -12.32 -7.61
C SER A 26 -11.28 -13.42 -6.91
N LYS A 27 -10.72 -14.38 -7.68
CA LYS A 27 -9.92 -15.50 -7.15
C LYS A 27 -10.61 -16.27 -6.01
N ASN A 28 -11.90 -16.57 -6.19
CA ASN A 28 -12.76 -17.21 -5.19
C ASN A 28 -12.88 -16.40 -3.88
N GLY A 29 -13.01 -15.07 -4.00
CA GLY A 29 -13.19 -14.15 -2.86
C GLY A 29 -11.88 -13.67 -2.23
N GLN A 30 -10.73 -14.26 -2.56
CA GLN A 30 -9.43 -13.92 -1.96
C GLN A 30 -8.91 -12.51 -2.31
N CYS A 31 -9.49 -11.88 -3.32
CA CYS A 31 -9.18 -10.50 -3.66
C CYS A 31 -10.47 -9.75 -3.98
N LEU A 32 -10.69 -8.63 -3.31
CA LEU A 32 -11.74 -7.67 -3.62
C LEU A 32 -11.11 -6.53 -4.39
N LYS A 33 -11.67 -6.19 -5.55
CA LYS A 33 -11.13 -5.17 -6.44
C LYS A 33 -12.16 -4.10 -6.75
N LYS A 34 -11.78 -2.83 -6.59
CA LYS A 34 -12.54 -1.66 -7.02
C LYS A 34 -11.66 -0.79 -7.92
N ILE A 35 -12.26 -0.19 -8.94
CA ILE A 35 -11.59 0.76 -9.83
C ILE A 35 -12.06 2.16 -9.43
N SER A 36 -11.14 3.12 -9.31
CA SER A 36 -11.48 4.51 -8.98
C SER A 36 -12.40 5.12 -10.04
N LYS A 37 -13.11 6.20 -9.66
CA LYS A 37 -14.03 6.92 -10.56
C LYS A 37 -13.35 7.40 -11.86
N ASP A 38 -12.10 7.86 -11.77
CA ASP A 38 -11.30 8.30 -12.91
C ASP A 38 -10.64 7.15 -13.70
N LYS A 39 -10.88 5.90 -13.27
CA LYS A 39 -10.37 4.65 -13.87
C LYS A 39 -8.84 4.54 -13.88
N ASN A 40 -8.15 5.34 -13.10
CA ASN A 40 -6.69 5.40 -13.07
C ASN A 40 -6.08 4.54 -11.95
N LEU A 41 -6.81 4.41 -10.84
CA LEU A 41 -6.40 3.63 -9.68
C LEU A 41 -7.22 2.35 -9.56
N THR A 42 -6.56 1.33 -9.04
CA THR A 42 -7.19 0.08 -8.60
C THR A 42 -6.95 -0.07 -7.12
N PHE A 43 -8.04 -0.21 -6.37
CA PHE A 43 -8.05 -0.52 -4.94
C PHE A 43 -8.28 -2.01 -4.77
N GLU A 44 -7.41 -2.67 -4.01
CA GLU A 44 -7.49 -4.10 -3.75
C GLU A 44 -7.42 -4.40 -2.27
N ILE A 45 -8.26 -5.33 -1.81
CA ILE A 45 -8.15 -5.97 -0.50
C ILE A 45 -7.81 -7.44 -0.78
N TRP A 46 -6.66 -7.90 -0.29
CA TRP A 46 -6.20 -9.28 -0.45
C TRP A 46 -6.31 -10.04 0.86
N PHE A 47 -6.86 -11.24 0.79
CA PHE A 47 -6.86 -12.21 1.87
C PHE A 47 -5.84 -13.29 1.54
N ARG A 48 -4.73 -13.34 2.29
CA ARG A 48 -3.73 -14.40 2.16
C ARG A 48 -4.01 -15.52 3.16
N SER A 49 -3.68 -16.75 2.78
CA SER A 49 -3.72 -17.92 3.66
C SER A 49 -2.31 -18.35 4.05
N SER A 50 -2.21 -19.17 5.10
CA SER A 50 -0.96 -19.84 5.48
C SER A 50 -0.84 -21.21 4.80
N VAL A 51 0.38 -21.58 4.41
CA VAL A 51 0.71 -22.93 3.96
C VAL A 51 0.64 -23.96 5.10
N TYR A 52 0.64 -23.49 6.35
CA TYR A 52 0.60 -24.33 7.56
C TYR A 52 -0.83 -24.55 8.09
N ASN A 53 -1.85 -24.23 7.29
CA ASN A 53 -3.24 -24.40 7.70
C ASN A 53 -3.59 -25.88 7.92
N SER A 54 -4.34 -26.15 8.99
CA SER A 54 -4.87 -27.47 9.35
C SER A 54 -6.36 -27.38 9.66
N SER A 55 -7.03 -28.51 9.91
CA SER A 55 -8.46 -28.50 10.29
C SER A 55 -8.75 -27.75 11.59
N CYS A 56 -7.74 -27.58 12.45
CA CYS A 56 -7.86 -26.94 13.76
C CYS A 56 -7.27 -25.53 13.80
N SER A 57 -6.64 -25.05 12.72
CA SER A 57 -6.09 -23.70 12.64
C SER A 57 -6.02 -23.25 11.18
N VAL A 58 -6.76 -22.20 10.84
CA VAL A 58 -6.88 -21.66 9.49
C VAL A 58 -6.61 -20.16 9.54
N ALA A 59 -5.38 -19.77 9.22
CA ALA A 59 -4.97 -18.37 9.28
C ALA A 59 -5.39 -17.58 8.04
N ILE A 60 -5.83 -16.35 8.27
CA ILE A 60 -6.07 -15.31 7.26
C ILE A 60 -5.25 -14.05 7.56
N TYR A 61 -4.67 -13.45 6.52
CA TYR A 61 -3.89 -12.21 6.58
C TYR A 61 -4.45 -11.20 5.57
N PRO A 62 -5.28 -10.23 6.01
CA PRO A 62 -5.80 -9.17 5.17
C PRO A 62 -4.77 -8.06 4.94
N LEU A 63 -4.61 -7.63 3.70
CA LEU A 63 -3.80 -6.49 3.33
C LEU A 63 -4.51 -5.66 2.26
N ILE A 64 -4.11 -4.40 2.13
CA ILE A 64 -4.63 -3.51 1.09
C ILE A 64 -3.53 -3.08 0.14
N THR A 65 -3.92 -2.80 -1.09
CA THR A 65 -3.03 -2.31 -2.13
C THR A 65 -3.76 -1.26 -2.97
N ILE A 66 -3.07 -0.17 -3.30
CA ILE A 66 -3.50 0.82 -4.29
C ILE A 66 -2.47 0.78 -5.41
N THR A 67 -2.92 0.54 -6.63
CA THR A 67 -2.06 0.52 -7.83
C THR A 67 -2.57 1.48 -8.90
N CYS A 68 -1.66 1.98 -9.72
CA CYS A 68 -1.92 2.85 -10.86
C CYS A 68 -1.28 2.26 -12.12
N LYS A 69 -2.11 1.82 -13.07
CA LYS A 69 -1.62 1.20 -14.32
C LYS A 69 -0.80 2.17 -15.17
N ASN A 70 -1.21 3.44 -15.23
CA ASN A 70 -0.52 4.46 -16.00
C ASN A 70 0.82 4.85 -15.37
N LEU A 71 0.93 4.72 -14.04
CA LEU A 71 2.18 4.97 -13.32
C LEU A 71 3.24 3.92 -13.67
N LYS A 72 2.85 2.65 -13.70
CA LYS A 72 3.73 1.55 -14.16
C LYS A 72 4.31 1.83 -15.55
N LYS A 73 3.46 2.27 -16.48
CA LYS A 73 3.90 2.62 -17.85
C LYS A 73 4.85 3.81 -17.86
N TRP A 74 4.51 4.86 -17.12
CA TRP A 74 5.36 6.06 -17.06
C TRP A 74 6.76 5.75 -16.50
N VAL A 75 6.87 5.00 -15.40
CA VAL A 75 8.20 4.64 -14.85
C VAL A 75 9.02 3.80 -15.83
N GLN A 76 8.37 2.92 -16.60
CA GLN A 76 9.03 2.16 -17.67
C GLN A 76 9.54 3.06 -18.80
N GLU A 77 8.76 4.07 -19.20
CA GLU A 77 9.12 5.05 -20.24
C GLU A 77 10.30 5.93 -19.83
N GLU A 78 10.48 6.22 -18.55
CA GLU A 78 11.64 6.95 -18.02
C GLU A 78 12.95 6.13 -18.12
N ASN A 79 12.91 4.85 -18.51
CA ASN A 79 14.07 3.96 -18.70
C ASN A 79 15.01 3.87 -17.49
N LEU A 80 14.47 3.99 -16.27
CA LEU A 80 15.29 4.09 -15.05
C LEU A 80 15.83 2.75 -14.53
N ASN A 81 15.64 1.63 -15.26
CA ASN A 81 15.92 0.27 -14.80
C ASN A 81 15.33 -0.02 -13.40
N VAL A 82 14.26 0.69 -13.05
CA VAL A 82 13.53 0.54 -11.78
C VAL A 82 12.31 -0.33 -12.03
N ASN A 83 12.18 -1.40 -11.25
CA ASN A 83 10.94 -2.16 -11.23
C ASN A 83 9.88 -1.42 -10.38
N ASP A 84 8.93 -0.78 -11.07
CA ASP A 84 7.74 -0.18 -10.47
C ASP A 84 6.49 -0.88 -11.00
N ASP A 85 5.76 -1.52 -10.09
CA ASP A 85 4.51 -2.21 -10.43
C ASP A 85 3.29 -1.28 -10.47
N GLY A 86 3.51 0.03 -10.52
CA GLY A 86 2.48 1.05 -10.36
C GLY A 86 1.99 1.13 -8.92
N LEU A 87 2.80 0.70 -7.95
CA LEU A 87 2.39 0.60 -6.56
C LEU A 87 2.34 2.00 -5.92
N VAL A 88 1.17 2.42 -5.47
CA VAL A 88 0.97 3.72 -4.81
C VAL A 88 0.98 3.56 -3.29
N TYR A 89 0.29 2.53 -2.79
CA TYR A 89 0.24 2.22 -1.37
C TYR A 89 0.05 0.73 -1.13
N HIS A 90 0.63 0.22 -0.06
CA HIS A 90 0.48 -1.16 0.39
C HIS A 90 0.64 -1.25 1.88
N ASN A 91 -0.28 -1.95 2.56
CA ASN A 91 -0.08 -2.25 3.97
C ASN A 91 -0.91 -3.44 4.44
N HIS A 92 -0.42 -4.11 5.49
CA HIS A 92 -1.18 -5.12 6.22
C HIS A 92 -2.17 -4.45 7.18
N ILE A 93 -3.40 -4.96 7.29
CA ILE A 93 -4.46 -4.29 8.07
C ILE A 93 -4.08 -4.10 9.55
N GLY A 94 -3.28 -5.02 10.10
CA GLY A 94 -2.74 -4.90 11.46
C GLY A 94 -1.91 -3.64 11.69
N TYR A 95 -1.10 -3.20 10.71
CA TYR A 95 -0.31 -1.96 10.79
C TYR A 95 -1.12 -0.70 10.48
N LEU A 96 -2.34 -0.83 9.97
CA LEU A 96 -3.26 0.30 9.75
C LEU A 96 -4.09 0.63 11.00
N SER A 97 -3.99 -0.18 12.06
CA SER A 97 -4.93 -0.20 13.18
C SER A 97 -4.20 -0.13 14.53
N PRO A 98 -4.92 -0.01 15.67
CA PRO A 98 -4.31 0.03 17.01
C PRO A 98 -3.47 -1.21 17.34
N ILE A 99 -3.65 -2.31 16.60
CA ILE A 99 -2.83 -3.52 16.70
C ILE A 99 -1.35 -3.17 16.43
N ASN A 100 -1.08 -2.31 15.44
CA ASN A 100 0.24 -1.80 15.06
C ASN A 100 1.33 -2.89 14.89
N GLN A 101 0.93 -4.08 14.47
CA GLN A 101 1.82 -5.20 14.19
C GLN A 101 1.23 -6.12 13.11
N TYR A 102 2.07 -6.98 12.55
CA TYR A 102 1.60 -8.06 11.69
C TYR A 102 0.78 -9.06 12.52
N GLN A 103 -0.42 -9.38 12.05
CA GLN A 103 -1.38 -10.20 12.79
C GLN A 103 -2.10 -11.14 11.83
N SER A 104 -2.30 -12.39 12.26
CA SER A 104 -3.25 -13.31 11.62
C SER A 104 -4.50 -13.45 12.46
N TRP A 105 -5.61 -13.77 11.81
CA TRP A 105 -6.82 -14.22 12.48
C TRP A 105 -7.06 -15.69 12.18
N ASP A 106 -7.53 -16.44 13.17
CA ASP A 106 -7.86 -17.86 13.00
C ASP A 106 -9.34 -18.03 12.64
N LEU A 107 -9.59 -18.83 11.62
CA LEU A 107 -10.90 -19.16 11.09
C LEU A 107 -11.35 -20.57 11.50
N ALA A 108 -10.60 -21.28 12.35
CA ALA A 108 -11.03 -22.58 12.84
C ALA A 108 -12.02 -22.45 14.02
N GLY A 109 -13.03 -23.32 14.04
CA GLY A 109 -13.93 -23.52 15.18
C GLY A 109 -14.59 -22.24 15.69
N LEU A 110 -14.51 -22.04 17.01
CA LEU A 110 -15.15 -20.91 17.72
C LEU A 110 -14.55 -19.54 17.36
N SER A 111 -13.34 -19.50 16.80
CA SER A 111 -12.67 -18.27 16.39
C SER A 111 -13.27 -17.66 15.11
N TYR A 112 -14.00 -18.44 14.31
CA TYR A 112 -14.46 -18.04 12.98
C TYR A 112 -15.25 -16.72 12.96
N ALA A 113 -16.37 -16.66 13.68
CA ALA A 113 -17.27 -15.51 13.64
C ALA A 113 -16.63 -14.23 14.22
N PRO A 114 -15.94 -14.27 15.38
CA PRO A 114 -15.19 -13.11 15.89
C PRO A 114 -14.11 -12.62 14.91
N SER A 115 -13.37 -13.54 14.28
CA SER A 115 -12.32 -13.19 13.31
C SER A 115 -12.89 -12.50 12.08
N VAL A 116 -13.94 -13.06 11.47
CA VAL A 116 -14.62 -12.46 10.31
C VAL A 116 -15.10 -11.05 10.64
N LYS A 117 -15.82 -10.88 11.76
CA LYS A 117 -16.30 -9.58 12.21
C LYS A 117 -15.16 -8.58 12.43
N THR A 118 -14.11 -9.00 13.14
CA THR A 118 -12.96 -8.13 13.44
C THR A 118 -12.28 -7.64 12.15
N ILE A 119 -12.13 -8.51 11.15
CA ILE A 119 -11.51 -8.13 9.87
C ILE A 119 -12.39 -7.10 9.14
N ILE A 120 -13.70 -7.30 9.11
CA ILE A 120 -14.65 -6.34 8.50
C ILE A 120 -14.53 -4.99 9.20
N ASP A 121 -14.65 -4.95 10.54
CA ASP A 121 -14.59 -3.73 11.34
C ASP A 121 -13.28 -2.96 11.11
N LEU A 122 -12.15 -3.68 11.01
CA LEU A 122 -10.84 -3.08 10.74
C LEU A 122 -10.75 -2.50 9.32
N LEU A 123 -11.23 -3.23 8.31
CA LEU A 123 -11.21 -2.76 6.92
C LEU A 123 -12.11 -1.52 6.75
N GLU A 124 -13.32 -1.54 7.28
CA GLU A 124 -14.24 -0.40 7.23
C GLU A 124 -13.66 0.82 7.93
N LYS A 125 -13.07 0.63 9.12
CA LYS A 125 -12.56 1.75 9.92
C LYS A 125 -11.24 2.32 9.43
N TYR A 126 -10.34 1.50 8.89
CA TYR A 126 -8.96 1.91 8.61
C TYR A 126 -8.54 1.82 7.15
N ALA A 127 -9.14 0.94 6.34
CA ALA A 127 -8.79 0.82 4.92
C ALA A 127 -9.71 1.67 4.03
N CYS A 128 -11.02 1.63 4.25
CA CYS A 128 -11.99 2.36 3.43
C CYS A 128 -11.72 3.88 3.37
N PRO A 129 -11.40 4.58 4.48
CA PRO A 129 -11.08 6.01 4.41
C PRO A 129 -9.86 6.32 3.52
N ILE A 130 -8.88 5.41 3.45
CA ILE A 130 -7.74 5.56 2.56
C ILE A 130 -8.21 5.44 1.11
N PHE A 131 -9.01 4.43 0.77
CA PHE A 131 -9.55 4.31 -0.59
C PHE A 131 -10.39 5.53 -0.99
N ASP A 132 -11.24 6.04 -0.10
CA ASP A 132 -12.07 7.21 -0.35
C ASP A 132 -11.25 8.48 -0.57
N LEU A 133 -10.14 8.67 0.16
CA LEU A 133 -9.19 9.76 -0.07
C LEU A 133 -8.63 9.71 -1.50
N PHE A 134 -8.26 8.52 -1.98
CA PHE A 134 -7.71 8.33 -3.32
C PHE A 134 -8.75 8.38 -4.46
N GLU A 135 -10.05 8.44 -4.16
CA GLU A 135 -11.08 8.73 -5.18
C GLU A 135 -10.98 10.18 -5.68
N ASN A 136 -10.42 11.10 -4.89
CA ASN A 136 -10.09 12.46 -5.31
C ASN A 136 -8.57 12.65 -5.33
N ARG A 137 -8.01 12.63 -6.54
CA ARG A 137 -6.58 12.79 -6.78
C ARG A 137 -5.98 14.05 -6.13
N GLN A 138 -6.65 15.20 -6.21
CA GLN A 138 -6.10 16.43 -5.63
C GLN A 138 -6.05 16.32 -4.11
N MET A 139 -7.13 15.81 -3.48
CA MET A 139 -7.14 15.59 -2.03
C MET A 139 -6.06 14.60 -1.59
N ALA A 140 -5.83 13.53 -2.36
CA ALA A 140 -4.76 12.58 -2.07
C ALA A 140 -3.37 13.24 -2.16
N ILE A 141 -3.12 14.03 -3.20
CA ILE A 141 -1.86 14.78 -3.37
C ILE A 141 -1.63 15.77 -2.23
N ASP A 142 -2.66 16.55 -1.88
CA ASP A 142 -2.58 17.55 -0.82
C ASP A 142 -2.29 16.88 0.54
N PHE A 143 -3.00 15.78 0.83
CA PHE A 143 -2.78 14.99 2.04
C PHE A 143 -1.35 14.43 2.11
N ILE A 144 -0.86 13.80 1.04
CA ILE A 144 0.48 13.20 1.01
C ILE A 144 1.57 14.26 1.11
N THR A 145 1.38 15.43 0.49
CA THR A 145 2.30 16.57 0.62
C THR A 145 2.45 16.99 2.08
N GLN A 146 1.35 17.03 2.83
CA GLN A 146 1.33 17.54 4.21
C GLN A 146 1.73 16.48 5.25
N HIS A 147 1.28 15.23 5.07
CA HIS A 147 1.33 14.19 6.08
C HIS A 147 2.13 12.94 5.66
N GLY A 148 2.65 12.91 4.43
CA GLY A 148 3.25 11.71 3.85
C GLY A 148 2.23 10.58 3.71
N CYS A 149 2.70 9.34 3.80
CA CYS A 149 1.84 8.16 3.81
C CYS A 149 1.24 7.84 5.20
N CYS A 150 1.25 8.80 6.13
CA CYS A 150 0.68 8.65 7.48
C CYS A 150 -0.84 8.88 7.48
N PHE A 151 -1.59 7.99 6.83
CA PHE A 151 -3.05 8.09 6.69
C PHE A 151 -3.83 8.04 8.02
N ASN A 152 -3.21 7.54 9.09
CA ASN A 152 -3.72 7.64 10.45
C ASN A 152 -2.57 7.57 11.49
N GLN A 153 -2.90 7.67 12.78
CA GLN A 153 -1.92 7.68 13.88
C GLN A 153 -1.09 6.38 14.04
N TYR A 154 -1.48 5.28 13.39
CA TYR A 154 -0.78 3.99 13.46
C TYR A 154 0.13 3.76 12.24
N THR A 155 -0.18 4.38 11.11
CA THR A 155 0.58 4.21 9.87
C THR A 155 1.92 4.92 9.93
N LYS A 156 2.96 4.24 9.44
CA LYS A 156 4.28 4.83 9.24
C LYS A 156 4.39 5.45 7.86
N ASP A 157 5.20 6.49 7.77
CA ASP A 157 5.53 7.12 6.50
C ASP A 157 6.32 6.15 5.59
N SER A 158 6.27 6.38 4.29
CA SER A 158 6.86 5.53 3.27
C SER A 158 6.98 6.29 1.96
N LEU A 159 7.98 5.99 1.13
CA LEU A 159 8.12 6.59 -0.21
C LEU A 159 7.27 5.92 -1.30
N LEU A 160 6.40 4.96 -0.97
CA LEU A 160 5.58 4.24 -1.97
C LEU A 160 4.79 5.17 -2.89
N ALA A 161 4.27 6.28 -2.38
CA ALA A 161 3.50 7.23 -3.19
C ALA A 161 4.37 8.19 -4.04
N LEU A 162 5.71 8.12 -3.96
CA LEU A 162 6.58 9.07 -4.67
C LEU A 162 6.39 9.08 -6.18
N PRO A 163 6.32 7.93 -6.88
CA PRO A 163 6.07 7.94 -8.31
C PRO A 163 4.70 8.56 -8.64
N TYR A 164 3.68 8.32 -7.81
CA TYR A 164 2.36 8.94 -7.96
C TYR A 164 2.41 10.46 -7.82
N MET A 165 3.13 10.97 -6.82
CA MET A 165 3.33 12.41 -6.60
C MET A 165 4.10 13.05 -7.75
N LEU A 166 5.14 12.41 -8.26
CA LEU A 166 5.92 12.90 -9.41
C LEU A 166 5.08 12.96 -10.69
N ARG A 167 4.19 11.99 -10.89
CA ARG A 167 3.40 11.91 -12.13
C ARG A 167 2.20 12.86 -12.13
N TYR A 168 1.55 13.03 -10.99
CA TYR A 168 0.24 13.69 -10.91
C TYR A 168 0.23 14.96 -10.06
N GLY A 169 1.19 15.12 -9.15
CA GLY A 169 1.38 16.36 -8.40
C GLY A 169 2.36 17.30 -9.09
N GLU A 170 2.50 18.49 -8.51
CA GLU A 170 3.54 19.42 -8.92
C GLU A 170 4.91 18.96 -8.41
N LYS A 171 5.98 19.36 -9.11
CA LYS A 171 7.34 19.02 -8.71
C LYS A 171 7.64 19.45 -7.26
N GLU A 172 7.17 20.63 -6.86
CA GLU A 172 7.35 21.13 -5.49
C GLU A 172 6.64 20.25 -4.45
N GLN A 173 5.43 19.77 -4.75
CA GLN A 173 4.69 18.85 -3.88
C GLN A 173 5.43 17.52 -3.71
N ALA A 174 5.93 16.95 -4.81
CA ALA A 174 6.73 15.72 -4.77
C ALA A 174 8.05 15.93 -4.01
N GLU A 175 8.72 17.07 -4.19
CA GLU A 175 9.94 17.43 -3.47
C GLU A 175 9.69 17.60 -1.97
N ASN A 176 8.59 18.27 -1.59
CA ASN A 176 8.24 18.48 -0.18
C ASN A 176 7.92 17.14 0.50
N TYR A 177 7.16 16.27 -0.15
CA TYR A 177 6.91 14.92 0.35
C TYR A 177 8.19 14.08 0.49
N PHE A 178 9.05 14.07 -0.54
CA PHE A 178 10.33 13.36 -0.48
C PHE A 178 11.21 13.85 0.68
N ASN A 179 11.28 15.17 0.87
CA ASN A 179 12.02 15.76 1.98
C ASN A 179 11.36 15.47 3.33
N HIS A 180 10.03 15.50 3.44
CA HIS A 180 9.32 15.14 4.67
C HIS A 180 9.75 13.75 5.15
N TYR A 181 9.75 12.76 4.26
CA TYR A 181 10.19 11.40 4.57
C TYR A 181 11.67 11.34 4.96
N ILE A 182 12.55 12.06 4.24
CA ILE A 182 13.98 12.08 4.56
C ILE A 182 14.26 12.69 5.92
N HIS A 183 13.55 13.76 6.29
CA HIS A 183 13.72 14.45 7.57
C HIS A 183 13.24 13.61 8.75
N SER A 184 12.18 12.82 8.56
CA SER A 184 11.70 11.88 9.58
C SER A 184 12.53 10.58 9.62
N SER A 185 13.28 10.28 8.56
CA SER A 185 14.11 9.09 8.44
C SER A 185 15.43 9.21 9.21
N LYS A 186 15.73 8.20 10.04
CA LYS A 186 17.04 8.02 10.68
C LYS A 186 18.19 7.83 9.68
N CYS A 187 17.87 7.60 8.40
CA CYS A 187 18.83 7.29 7.35
C CYS A 187 19.12 8.47 6.41
N ARG A 188 18.79 9.73 6.77
CA ARG A 188 19.04 10.91 5.92
C ARG A 188 20.42 10.94 5.25
N ASN A 189 21.49 10.64 6.00
CA ASN A 189 22.85 10.63 5.47
C ASN A 189 23.05 9.61 4.33
N ARG A 190 22.28 8.50 4.31
CA ARG A 190 22.31 7.53 3.20
C ARG A 190 21.72 8.12 1.93
N PHE A 191 20.62 8.88 2.03
CA PHE A 191 20.01 9.55 0.89
C PHE A 191 20.94 10.60 0.28
N VAL A 192 21.56 11.43 1.12
CA VAL A 192 22.55 12.44 0.67
C VAL A 192 23.74 11.76 -0.01
N LYS A 193 24.29 10.71 0.61
CA LYS A 193 25.39 9.93 0.02
C LYS A 193 24.98 9.31 -1.32
N ALA A 194 23.77 8.74 -1.41
CA ALA A 194 23.26 8.14 -2.63
C ALA A 194 23.14 9.16 -3.77
N TYR A 195 22.68 10.38 -3.49
CA TYR A 195 22.68 11.47 -4.48
C TYR A 195 24.08 11.78 -5.01
N SER A 196 25.07 11.94 -4.12
CA SER A 196 26.47 12.16 -4.54
C SER A 196 27.09 10.98 -5.30
N GLN A 197 26.62 9.76 -5.05
CA GLN A 197 27.02 8.57 -5.80
C GLN A 197 26.39 8.55 -7.20
N LEU A 198 25.10 8.89 -7.32
CA LEU A 198 24.42 8.98 -8.63
C LEU A 198 25.04 10.04 -9.52
N GLU A 199 25.50 11.18 -8.98
CA GLU A 199 26.26 12.19 -9.72
C GLU A 199 27.55 11.64 -10.35
N LYS A 200 28.16 10.62 -9.72
CA LYS A 200 29.38 9.96 -10.19
C LYS A 200 29.11 8.70 -11.01
N ASN A 201 27.84 8.39 -11.28
CA ASN A 201 27.40 7.12 -11.87
C ASN A 201 27.79 5.87 -11.05
N ASP A 202 27.89 6.02 -9.73
CA ASP A 202 28.17 4.91 -8.79
C ASP A 202 26.88 4.18 -8.37
N VAL A 203 27.06 2.95 -7.88
CA VAL A 203 25.97 2.16 -7.28
C VAL A 203 25.60 2.72 -5.90
N ILE A 204 24.29 2.87 -5.65
CA ILE A 204 23.75 3.34 -4.37
C ILE A 204 23.31 2.20 -3.45
N ASP A 205 23.29 2.48 -2.14
CA ASP A 205 22.69 1.61 -1.13
C ASP A 205 21.81 2.39 -0.13
N CYS A 206 20.52 2.35 -0.41
CA CYS A 206 19.40 2.80 0.40
C CYS A 206 18.40 1.64 0.67
N GLY A 207 18.83 0.38 0.52
CA GLY A 207 17.98 -0.78 0.72
C GLY A 207 16.70 -0.77 -0.13
N LEU A 208 15.55 -0.91 0.52
CA LEU A 208 14.23 -0.92 -0.15
C LEU A 208 13.88 0.41 -0.84
N ASP A 209 14.53 1.50 -0.44
CA ASP A 209 14.26 2.84 -0.97
C ASP A 209 15.09 3.16 -2.23
N ASN A 210 16.02 2.30 -2.64
CA ASN A 210 16.89 2.50 -3.81
C ASN A 210 16.13 3.02 -5.04
N ARG A 211 15.01 2.37 -5.37
CA ARG A 211 14.20 2.74 -6.53
C ARG A 211 13.64 4.16 -6.45
N PHE A 212 13.25 4.60 -5.27
CA PHE A 212 12.68 5.92 -5.05
C PHE A 212 13.74 7.00 -5.10
N VAL A 213 14.95 6.70 -4.61
CA VAL A 213 16.10 7.61 -4.71
C VAL A 213 16.52 7.82 -6.15
N ILE A 214 16.64 6.74 -6.94
CA ILE A 214 16.95 6.83 -8.39
C ILE A 214 15.90 7.68 -9.11
N LEU A 215 14.62 7.43 -8.83
CA LEU A 215 13.52 8.16 -9.43
C LEU A 215 13.49 9.65 -9.01
N ALA A 216 13.70 9.95 -7.72
CA ALA A 216 13.78 11.32 -7.22
C ALA A 216 14.93 12.10 -7.88
N TYR A 217 16.09 11.46 -8.00
CA TYR A 217 17.27 12.04 -8.61
C TYR A 217 17.06 12.31 -10.11
N SER A 218 16.51 11.35 -10.86
CA SER A 218 16.25 11.52 -12.30
C SER A 218 15.24 12.64 -12.58
N GLN A 219 14.25 12.81 -11.70
CA GLN A 219 13.28 13.92 -11.76
C GLN A 219 13.82 15.24 -11.17
N LYS A 220 15.10 15.28 -10.80
CA LYS A 220 15.80 16.46 -10.28
C LYS A 220 15.14 17.03 -9.03
N LEU A 221 14.62 16.18 -8.14
CA LEU A 221 14.19 16.59 -6.80
C LEU A 221 15.42 16.89 -5.95
N LYS A 222 15.39 17.99 -5.19
CA LYS A 222 16.48 18.39 -4.29
C LYS A 222 16.24 17.86 -2.89
N ILE A 223 17.31 17.42 -2.23
CA ILE A 223 17.32 17.18 -0.78
C ILE A 223 17.61 18.51 -0.10
N LYS A 224 16.72 18.94 0.79
CA LYS A 224 16.84 20.14 1.65
C LYS A 224 17.44 19.76 3.00
#